data_AF-A0AAV7IDK3-F1
#
_entry.id   AF-A0AAV7IDK3-F1
#
_cell.length_a   1.000
_cell.length_b   1.000
_cell.length_c   1.000
_cell.angle_alpha   90.00
_cell.angle_beta   90.00
_cell.angle_gamma   90.00
#
_symmetry.space_group_name_H-M   'P 1'
#
loop_
_entity.id
_entity.type
_entity.pdbx_description
1 polymer ?
#
loop_
_entity_poly.entity_id
_entity_poly.type
_entity_poly.pdbx_seq_one_letter_code
_entity_poly.pdbx_strand_id
1 'polypeptide(L)'
;MTRKCFKPDFALVRQNLRDANEDHRNILLGLMYGGIASVNNLTAIYNFQDKPWVFAHLMGLQRRLGKENFPLIEQMYYPNHQEMWEEFLNIIYPYMLCLSKNYFEDSDPTLDEEITHQEVIYK
;
A
#
# COMPACT_ATOMS: atom_id res chain seq x y z
N MET A 1 15.14 -19.93 -26.79
CA MET A 1 15.58 -19.27 -25.54
C MET A 1 15.83 -20.33 -24.48
N THR A 2 17.07 -20.55 -24.09
CA THR A 2 17.41 -21.42 -22.94
C THR A 2 17.03 -20.69 -21.65
N ARG A 3 16.11 -21.28 -20.88
CA ARG A 3 15.77 -20.75 -19.54
C ARG A 3 17.01 -20.89 -18.66
N LYS A 4 17.57 -19.77 -18.21
CA LYS A 4 18.62 -19.76 -17.20
C LYS A 4 17.95 -19.92 -15.83
N CYS A 5 18.21 -21.04 -15.17
CA CYS A 5 17.85 -21.23 -13.78
C CYS A 5 18.99 -20.72 -12.90
N PHE A 6 18.67 -20.02 -11.82
CA PHE A 6 19.64 -19.55 -10.84
C PHE A 6 19.09 -19.76 -9.43
N LYS A 7 20.00 -19.92 -8.47
CA LYS A 7 19.70 -20.03 -7.05
C LYS A 7 20.33 -18.82 -6.37
N PRO A 8 19.56 -17.76 -6.08
CA PRO A 8 20.11 -16.59 -5.43
C PRO A 8 20.43 -16.90 -3.96
N ASP A 9 21.59 -16.47 -3.47
CA ASP A 9 21.90 -16.49 -2.04
C ASP A 9 21.36 -15.25 -1.33
N PHE A 10 21.13 -14.17 -2.08
CA PHE A 10 20.66 -12.88 -1.58
C PHE A 10 19.85 -12.13 -2.66
N ALA A 11 18.86 -11.33 -2.23
CA ALA A 11 18.02 -10.52 -3.11
C ALA A 11 18.03 -9.03 -2.75
N LEU A 12 18.22 -8.17 -3.75
CA LEU A 12 18.02 -6.72 -3.63
C LEU A 12 16.74 -6.35 -4.39
N VAL A 13 15.69 -5.96 -3.66
CA VAL A 13 14.40 -5.60 -4.27
C VAL A 13 14.35 -4.09 -4.48
N ARG A 14 14.22 -3.67 -5.74
CA ARG A 14 14.23 -2.24 -6.15
C ARG A 14 12.95 -1.81 -6.87
N GLN A 15 12.04 -2.74 -7.12
CA GLN A 15 10.79 -2.51 -7.81
C GLN A 15 9.62 -2.71 -6.85
N ASN A 16 8.52 -2.02 -7.13
CA ASN A 16 7.27 -2.23 -6.40
C ASN A 16 6.67 -3.58 -6.79
N LEU A 17 6.04 -4.24 -5.83
CA LEU A 17 5.40 -5.55 -6.06
C LEU A 17 4.14 -5.44 -6.90
N ARG A 18 3.42 -4.32 -6.76
CA ARG A 18 2.22 -4.02 -7.55
C ARG A 18 2.52 -2.80 -8.40
N ASP A 19 2.44 -2.97 -9.71
CA ASP A 19 2.27 -1.86 -10.63
C ASP A 19 0.88 -1.89 -11.24
N ALA A 20 0.53 -0.95 -12.13
CA ALA A 20 -0.80 -0.84 -12.72
C ALA A 20 -1.31 -2.21 -13.16
N ASN A 21 -0.57 -2.90 -14.02
CA ASN A 21 -1.04 -4.13 -14.70
C ASN A 21 -0.27 -5.40 -14.26
N GLU A 22 0.53 -5.33 -13.18
CA GLU A 22 1.42 -6.43 -12.78
C GLU A 22 1.42 -6.65 -11.26
N ASP A 23 1.24 -7.91 -10.87
CA ASP A 23 1.34 -8.39 -9.48
C ASP A 23 2.48 -9.41 -9.34
N HIS A 24 3.53 -9.00 -8.63
CA HIS A 24 4.74 -9.78 -8.35
C HIS A 24 4.77 -10.35 -6.92
N ARG A 25 3.64 -10.34 -6.19
CA ARG A 25 3.56 -10.91 -4.82
C ARG A 25 3.93 -12.39 -4.78
N ASN A 26 3.59 -13.13 -5.82
CA ASN A 26 3.98 -14.54 -5.99
C ASN A 26 5.51 -14.74 -5.99
N ILE A 27 6.27 -13.85 -6.64
CA ILE A 27 7.74 -13.90 -6.66
C ILE A 27 8.29 -13.65 -5.26
N LEU A 28 7.76 -12.65 -4.55
CA LEU A 28 8.17 -12.36 -3.17
C LEU A 28 7.90 -13.54 -2.24
N LEU A 29 6.73 -14.16 -2.33
CA LEU A 29 6.39 -15.35 -1.56
C LEU A 29 7.33 -16.52 -1.86
N GLY A 30 7.74 -16.69 -3.12
CA GLY A 30 8.75 -17.67 -3.51
C GLY A 30 10.10 -17.41 -2.85
N LEU A 31 10.55 -16.14 -2.79
CA LEU A 31 11.79 -15.76 -2.10
C LEU A 31 11.69 -15.99 -0.58
N MET A 32 10.54 -15.69 0.02
CA MET A 32 10.30 -15.92 1.45
C MET A 32 10.31 -17.41 1.78
N TYR A 33 9.60 -18.21 0.99
CA TYR A 33 9.55 -19.66 1.15
C TYR A 33 10.93 -20.31 0.94
N GLY A 34 11.72 -19.78 0.00
CA GLY A 34 13.10 -20.20 -0.23
C GLY A 34 14.09 -19.76 0.86
N GLY A 35 13.67 -18.96 1.84
CA GLY A 35 14.53 -18.46 2.90
C GLY A 35 15.62 -17.51 2.41
N ILE A 36 15.39 -16.80 1.31
CA ILE A 36 16.38 -15.91 0.69
C ILE A 36 16.52 -14.64 1.53
N ALA A 37 17.76 -14.30 1.90
CA ALA A 37 18.04 -13.05 2.58
C ALA A 37 17.88 -11.85 1.61
N SER A 38 17.38 -10.72 2.09
CA SER A 38 17.16 -9.54 1.24
C SER A 38 17.37 -8.21 1.94
N VAL A 39 17.55 -7.15 1.13
CA VAL A 39 17.49 -5.74 1.55
C VAL A 39 16.45 -5.00 0.69
N ASN A 40 15.45 -4.34 1.27
CA ASN A 40 14.93 -4.47 2.64
C ASN A 40 14.51 -5.92 2.96
N ASN A 41 14.21 -6.25 4.22
CA ASN A 41 13.74 -7.61 4.54
C ASN A 41 12.40 -7.91 3.82
N LEU A 42 12.20 -9.17 3.42
CA LEU A 42 11.04 -9.56 2.60
C LEU A 42 9.70 -9.28 3.29
N THR A 43 9.64 -9.42 4.61
CA THR A 43 8.44 -9.11 5.42
C THR A 43 8.07 -7.63 5.39
N ALA A 44 9.06 -6.73 5.46
CA ALA A 44 8.83 -5.30 5.33
C ALA A 44 8.36 -4.98 3.91
N ILE A 45 8.99 -5.57 2.89
CA ILE A 45 8.55 -5.39 1.50
C ILE A 45 7.08 -5.85 1.31
N TYR A 46 6.69 -6.95 1.96
CA TYR A 46 5.30 -7.41 1.97
C TYR A 46 4.36 -6.41 2.67
N ASN A 47 4.72 -5.93 3.85
CA ASN A 47 3.91 -4.98 4.62
C ASN A 47 3.82 -3.58 3.98
N PHE A 48 4.76 -3.22 3.10
CA PHE A 48 4.79 -1.92 2.42
C PHE A 48 3.85 -1.83 1.20
N GLN A 49 3.08 -2.88 0.91
CA GLN A 49 2.11 -2.88 -0.20
C GLN A 49 0.97 -1.87 0.03
N ASP A 50 0.50 -1.74 1.27
CA ASP A 50 -0.64 -0.90 1.62
C ASP A 50 -0.17 0.41 2.24
N LYS A 51 -0.31 1.51 1.49
CA LYS A 51 0.09 2.85 1.98
C LYS A 51 -0.61 3.24 3.28
N PRO A 52 -1.94 3.02 3.46
CA PRO A 52 -2.61 3.35 4.73
C PRO A 52 -2.07 2.54 5.91
N TRP A 53 -1.69 1.27 5.68
CA TRP A 53 -1.07 0.43 6.70
C TRP A 53 0.28 0.98 7.17
N VAL A 54 1.12 1.39 6.23
CA VAL A 54 2.41 2.05 6.55
C VAL A 54 2.15 3.37 7.29
N PHE A 55 1.14 4.14 6.88
CA PHE A 55 0.80 5.40 7.54
C PHE A 55 0.33 5.21 8.98
N ALA A 56 -0.41 4.14 9.28
CA ALA A 56 -0.81 3.80 10.65
C ALA A 56 0.40 3.60 11.59
N HIS A 57 1.51 3.07 11.08
CA HIS A 57 2.76 2.96 11.84
C HIS A 57 3.38 4.34 12.12
N LEU A 58 3.31 5.27 11.16
CA LEU A 58 3.74 6.66 11.35
C LEU A 58 2.86 7.38 12.38
N MET A 59 1.55 7.15 12.39
CA MET A 59 0.66 7.66 13.42
C MET A 59 1.04 7.12 14.81
N GLY A 60 1.37 5.83 14.90
CA GLY A 60 1.89 5.24 16.13
C GLY A 60 3.18 5.90 16.62
N LEU A 61 4.07 6.24 15.69
CA LEU A 61 5.30 6.98 15.99
C LEU A 61 5.00 8.40 16.47
N GLN A 62 4.09 9.12 15.81
CA GLN A 62 3.66 10.46 16.23
C GLN A 62 3.08 10.47 17.64
N ARG A 63 2.24 9.48 18.00
CA ARG A 63 1.68 9.35 19.35
C ARG A 63 2.76 9.17 20.42
N ARG A 64 3.87 8.51 20.08
CA ARG A 64 4.99 8.27 21.00
C ARG A 64 5.94 9.47 21.12
N LEU A 65 6.22 10.15 20.02
CA LEU A 65 7.20 11.25 19.97
C LEU A 65 6.56 12.63 20.22
N GLY A 66 5.25 12.76 20.03
CA GLY A 66 4.53 14.02 20.07
C GLY A 66 4.57 14.76 18.73
N LYS A 67 3.55 15.62 18.48
CA LYS A 67 3.40 16.36 17.22
C LYS A 67 4.56 17.31 16.94
N GLU A 68 5.16 17.89 17.98
CA GLU A 68 6.30 18.81 17.85
C GLU A 68 7.56 18.11 17.32
N ASN A 69 7.83 16.88 17.78
CA ASN A 69 9.02 16.12 17.36
C ASN A 69 8.79 15.31 16.08
N PHE A 70 7.54 14.97 15.79
CA PHE A 70 7.16 14.22 14.60
C PHE A 70 5.88 14.81 13.98
N PRO A 71 6.00 15.91 13.19
CA PRO A 71 4.88 16.60 12.58
C PRO A 71 4.35 15.82 11.37
N LEU A 72 3.58 14.77 11.63
CA LEU A 72 2.84 14.04 10.61
C LEU A 72 1.62 14.84 10.15
N ILE A 73 1.42 14.93 8.84
CA ILE A 73 0.25 15.55 8.21
C ILE A 73 -1.05 14.88 8.67
N GLU A 74 -2.11 15.67 8.88
CA GLU A 74 -3.43 15.14 9.19
C GLU A 74 -4.03 14.49 7.95
N GLN A 75 -4.32 13.20 8.04
CA GLN A 75 -4.96 12.43 6.99
C GLN A 75 -6.19 11.71 7.53
N MET A 76 -7.22 11.60 6.71
CA MET A 76 -8.39 10.77 6.95
C MET A 76 -8.34 9.57 6.01
N TYR A 77 -8.60 8.38 6.55
CA TYR A 77 -8.67 7.14 5.79
C TYR A 77 -10.12 6.68 5.72
N TYR A 78 -10.57 6.38 4.51
CA TYR A 78 -11.90 5.85 4.24
C TYR A 78 -11.75 4.46 3.60
N PRO A 79 -12.38 3.40 4.16
CA PRO A 79 -12.35 2.06 3.57
C PRO A 79 -13.13 1.93 2.26
N ASN A 80 -14.12 2.80 2.04
CA ASN A 80 -15.01 2.83 0.89
C ASN A 80 -15.53 4.27 0.64
N HIS A 81 -16.11 4.49 -0.54
CA HIS A 81 -16.64 5.80 -0.94
C HIS A 81 -17.89 6.24 -0.15
N GLN A 82 -18.65 5.31 0.44
CA GLN A 82 -19.90 5.64 1.14
C GLN A 82 -19.61 6.49 2.38
N GLU A 83 -18.56 6.13 3.12
CA GLU A 83 -18.12 6.88 4.30
C GLU A 83 -17.58 8.28 3.96
N MET A 84 -17.08 8.49 2.73
CA MET A 84 -16.60 9.82 2.34
C MET A 84 -17.73 10.85 2.21
N TRP A 85 -18.91 10.43 1.74
CA TRP A 85 -20.02 11.35 1.44
C TRP A 85 -20.58 12.01 2.69
N GLU A 86 -20.57 11.30 3.83
CA GLU A 86 -21.08 11.82 5.11
C GLU A 86 -20.20 12.98 5.63
N GLU A 87 -18.89 12.91 5.42
CA GLU A 87 -17.94 13.92 5.90
C GLU A 87 -17.63 15.01 4.87
N PHE A 88 -17.99 14.81 3.59
CA PHE A 88 -17.67 15.73 2.49
C PHE A 88 -18.17 17.16 2.72
N LEU A 89 -19.28 17.33 3.43
CA LEU A 89 -19.87 18.62 3.77
C LEU A 89 -19.09 19.37 4.87
N ASN A 90 -18.27 18.67 5.64
CA ASN A 90 -17.45 19.23 6.73
C ASN A 90 -15.99 19.47 6.31
N ILE A 91 -15.61 19.13 5.07
CA ILE A 91 -14.23 19.30 4.60
C ILE A 91 -13.97 20.78 4.24
N ILE A 92 -12.91 21.34 4.84
CA ILE A 92 -12.41 22.67 4.51
C ILE A 92 -11.51 22.55 3.27
N TYR A 93 -11.82 23.31 2.22
CA TYR A 93 -11.06 23.30 0.97
C TYR A 93 -9.82 24.21 1.01
N PRO A 94 -8.74 23.88 0.28
CA PRO A 94 -8.56 22.73 -0.63
C PRO A 94 -8.02 21.45 0.07
N TYR A 95 -8.35 20.26 -0.43
CA TYR A 95 -7.82 18.97 0.05
C TYR A 95 -7.19 18.15 -1.09
N MET A 96 -6.27 17.25 -0.76
CA MET A 96 -5.73 16.26 -1.71
C MET A 96 -6.41 14.91 -1.48
N LEU A 97 -6.99 14.31 -2.52
CA LEU A 97 -7.54 12.96 -2.48
C LEU A 97 -6.56 11.98 -3.14
N CYS A 98 -6.01 11.06 -2.37
CA CYS A 98 -5.21 9.95 -2.88
C CYS A 98 -6.04 8.69 -2.93
N LEU A 99 -6.29 8.23 -4.15
CA LEU A 99 -6.98 6.98 -4.42
C LEU A 99 -5.97 5.83 -4.45
N SER A 100 -6.33 4.70 -3.86
CA SER A 100 -5.53 3.48 -3.98
C SER A 100 -5.56 2.97 -5.44
N LYS A 101 -4.52 2.25 -5.90
CA LYS A 101 -4.42 1.79 -7.30
C LYS A 101 -5.50 0.76 -7.71
N ASN A 102 -6.27 0.21 -6.76
CA ASN A 102 -7.43 -0.63 -7.06
C ASN A 102 -8.56 0.14 -7.79
N TYR A 103 -8.41 1.45 -8.02
CA TYR A 103 -9.42 2.29 -8.64
C TYR A 103 -9.61 2.12 -10.15
N PHE A 104 -8.69 1.47 -10.87
CA PHE A 104 -8.71 1.49 -12.34
C PHE A 104 -8.80 0.13 -13.04
N GLU A 105 -8.70 -1.00 -12.32
CA GLU A 105 -8.51 -2.31 -12.98
C GLU A 105 -9.59 -3.38 -12.78
N ASP A 106 -10.74 -3.05 -12.20
CA ASP A 106 -11.84 -4.02 -12.12
C ASP A 106 -13.03 -3.55 -12.96
N SER A 107 -12.91 -3.75 -14.27
CA SER A 107 -14.07 -3.85 -15.17
C SER A 107 -14.12 -5.24 -15.79
N ASP A 108 -14.15 -6.29 -14.96
CA ASP A 108 -14.83 -7.53 -15.32
C ASP A 108 -16.23 -7.50 -14.66
N PRO A 109 -17.30 -7.26 -15.43
CA PRO A 109 -18.65 -7.12 -14.88
C PRO A 109 -19.25 -8.44 -14.36
N THR A 110 -18.47 -9.53 -14.27
CA THR A 110 -18.94 -10.87 -13.87
C THR A 110 -18.39 -11.38 -12.55
N LEU A 111 -17.50 -10.64 -11.89
CA LEU A 111 -16.96 -10.97 -10.58
C LEU A 111 -17.53 -10.02 -9.53
N ASP A 112 -18.43 -10.51 -8.68
CA ASP A 112 -18.88 -9.86 -7.45
C ASP A 112 -17.73 -9.84 -6.41
N GLU A 113 -16.57 -9.30 -6.77
CA GLU A 113 -15.55 -8.96 -5.78
C GLU A 113 -15.85 -7.55 -5.25
N GLU A 114 -16.19 -7.49 -3.97
CA GLU A 114 -16.43 -6.25 -3.23
C GLU A 114 -15.13 -5.44 -3.18
N ILE A 115 -14.92 -4.59 -4.19
CA ILE A 115 -13.73 -3.74 -4.30
C ILE A 115 -13.73 -2.81 -3.08
N THR A 116 -12.83 -3.08 -2.15
CA THR A 116 -12.60 -2.23 -0.97
C THR A 116 -11.84 -0.99 -1.42
N HIS A 117 -12.62 0.04 -1.78
CA HIS A 117 -12.13 1.31 -2.28
C HIS A 117 -11.52 2.16 -1.16
N GLN A 118 -10.22 1.99 -0.93
CA GLN A 118 -9.53 2.80 0.07
C GLN A 118 -9.19 4.20 -0.48
N GLU A 119 -9.64 5.22 0.22
CA GLU A 119 -9.40 6.62 -0.08
C GLU A 119 -8.68 7.31 1.07
N VAL A 120 -7.71 8.17 0.76
CA VAL A 120 -6.98 8.96 1.75
C VAL A 120 -7.10 10.44 1.42
N ILE A 121 -7.70 11.21 2.33
CA ILE A 121 -7.81 12.67 2.21
C ILE A 121 -6.75 13.34 3.06
N TYR A 122 -6.01 14.28 2.48
CA TYR A 122 -5.02 15.12 3.15
C TYR A 122 -5.61 16.51 3.37
N LYS A 123 -5.40 17.07 4.57
CA LYS A 123 -5.63 18.50 4.86
C LYS A 123 -4.40 19.33 4.53
#